data_AF-A0A964E699-F1
#
_entry.id   AF-A0A964E699-F1
#
_cell.length_a   1.000
_cell.length_b   1.000
_cell.length_c   1.000
_cell.angle_alpha   90.00
_cell.angle_beta   90.00
_cell.angle_gamma   90.00
#
_symmetry.space_group_name_H-M   'P 1'
#
loop_
_entity.id
_entity.type
_entity.pdbx_description
1 polymer ?
#
loop_
_entity_poly.entity_id
_entity_poly.type
_entity_poly.pdbx_seq_one_letter_code
_entity_poly.pdbx_strand_id
1 'polypeptide(L)'
;MSQETSLTLTVDTELQNDFLAEAKAADRGPSDIIEEFMREFVARQKEARAYEDFVRLKVEKARQSLAAGRFRSNDEVEADFAARRNAPRGA
;
A
#
# COMPACT_ATOMS: atom_id res chain seq x y z
N MET A 1 -1.88 12.18 -25.73
CA MET A 1 -0.50 12.18 -26.26
C MET A 1 0.32 11.28 -25.34
N SER A 2 0.47 10.01 -25.69
CA SER A 2 1.32 9.07 -24.96
C SER A 2 2.77 9.47 -25.23
N GLN A 3 3.49 9.94 -24.21
CA GLN A 3 4.93 10.17 -24.36
C GLN A 3 5.63 8.82 -24.20
N GLU A 4 6.07 8.24 -25.31
CA GLU A 4 6.95 7.08 -25.28
C GLU A 4 8.35 7.54 -24.86
N THR A 5 8.93 6.86 -23.87
CA THR A 5 10.27 7.13 -23.36
C THR A 5 11.03 5.81 -23.30
N SER A 6 12.26 5.79 -23.82
CA SER A 6 13.12 4.61 -23.75
C SER A 6 13.93 4.60 -22.45
N LEU A 7 14.04 3.42 -21.84
CA LEU A 7 14.84 3.17 -20.66
C LEU A 7 15.86 2.08 -20.99
N THR A 8 17.14 2.36 -20.80
CA THR A 8 18.22 1.37 -20.95
C THR A 8 18.64 0.87 -19.57
N LEU A 9 18.57 -0.45 -19.37
CA LEU A 9 18.94 -1.13 -18.13
C LEU A 9 20.02 -2.17 -18.43
N THR A 10 20.94 -2.38 -17.49
CA THR A 10 21.90 -3.49 -17.56
C THR A 10 21.33 -4.64 -16.74
N VAL A 11 21.16 -5.78 -17.40
CA VAL A 11 20.72 -7.03 -16.79
C VAL A 11 21.73 -8.12 -17.09
N ASP A 12 21.76 -9.15 -16.24
CA ASP A 12 22.53 -10.34 -16.49
C ASP A 12 22.05 -11.05 -17.78
N THR A 13 22.98 -11.63 -18.54
CA THR A 13 22.66 -12.23 -19.84
C THR A 13 21.84 -13.51 -19.71
N GLU A 14 22.07 -14.33 -18.68
CA GLU A 14 21.28 -15.53 -18.41
C GLU A 14 19.84 -15.11 -18.07
N LEU A 15 19.69 -14.12 -17.17
CA LEU A 15 18.40 -13.58 -16.79
C LEU A 15 17.63 -12.98 -17.98
N GLN A 16 18.31 -12.29 -18.88
CA GLN A 16 17.68 -11.75 -20.09
C GLN A 16 17.14 -12.86 -20.99
N ASN A 17 17.91 -13.94 -21.18
CA ASN A 17 17.51 -15.05 -22.03
C ASN A 17 16.29 -15.79 -21.44
N ASP A 18 16.32 -16.06 -20.14
CA ASP A 18 15.20 -16.69 -19.43
C ASP A 18 13.94 -15.83 -19.52
N PHE A 19 14.07 -14.52 -19.29
CA PHE A 19 12.95 -13.60 -19.39
C PHE A 19 12.33 -13.57 -20.79
N LEU A 20 13.14 -13.54 -21.84
CA LEU A 20 12.65 -13.57 -23.22
C LEU A 20 12.00 -14.91 -23.58
N ALA A 21 12.54 -16.03 -23.08
CA ALA A 21 11.97 -17.35 -23.28
C ALA A 21 10.60 -17.49 -22.62
N GLU A 22 10.48 -17.06 -21.37
CA GLU A 22 9.21 -17.08 -20.62
C GLU A 22 8.19 -16.08 -21.17
N ALA A 23 8.61 -14.88 -21.55
CA ALA A 23 7.73 -13.91 -22.20
C ALA A 23 7.14 -14.47 -23.50
N LYS A 24 7.97 -15.16 -24.30
CA LYS A 24 7.53 -15.85 -25.52
C LYS A 24 6.60 -17.02 -25.22
N ALA A 25 6.89 -17.82 -24.21
CA ALA A 25 6.02 -18.93 -23.80
C ALA A 25 4.65 -18.44 -23.32
N ALA A 26 4.60 -17.25 -22.70
CA ALA A 26 3.39 -16.58 -22.28
C ALA A 26 2.67 -15.81 -23.41
N ASP A 27 3.23 -15.74 -24.62
CA ASP A 27 2.76 -14.92 -25.74
C ASP A 27 2.59 -13.43 -25.37
N ARG A 28 3.50 -12.93 -24.52
CA ARG A 28 3.48 -11.54 -24.01
C ARG A 28 4.70 -10.77 -24.49
N GLY A 29 4.49 -9.48 -24.80
CA GLY A 29 5.57 -8.56 -25.14
C GLY A 29 6.49 -8.31 -23.93
N PRO A 30 7.83 -8.43 -24.06
CA PRO A 30 8.77 -8.14 -22.97
C PRO A 30 8.58 -6.74 -22.38
N SER A 31 8.36 -5.73 -23.24
CA SER A 31 8.11 -4.35 -22.80
C SER A 31 6.82 -4.20 -21.99
N ASP A 32 5.76 -4.92 -22.36
CA ASP A 32 4.48 -4.88 -21.63
C ASP A 32 4.63 -5.46 -20.23
N ILE A 33 5.38 -6.56 -20.11
CA ILE A 33 5.67 -7.19 -18.81
C ILE A 33 6.48 -6.24 -17.93
N ILE A 34 7.51 -5.60 -18.48
CA ILE A 34 8.33 -4.63 -17.74
C ILE A 34 7.49 -3.42 -17.32
N GLU A 35 6.62 -2.91 -18.18
CA GLU A 35 5.76 -1.77 -17.84
C GLU A 35 4.78 -2.11 -16.70
N GLU A 36 4.14 -3.28 -16.76
CA GLU A 36 3.27 -3.77 -15.69
C GLU A 36 4.05 -3.91 -14.38
N PHE A 37 5.23 -4.55 -14.43
CA PHE A 37 6.09 -4.71 -13.25
C PHE A 37 6.51 -3.36 -12.65
N MET A 38 6.87 -2.38 -13.48
CA MET A 38 7.21 -1.03 -13.03
C MET A 38 6.01 -0.33 -12.38
N ARG A 39 4.80 -0.47 -12.95
CA ARG A 39 3.57 0.10 -12.38
C ARG A 39 3.27 -0.50 -11.01
N GLU A 40 3.35 -1.82 -10.88
CA GLU A 40 3.17 -2.52 -9.61
C GLU A 40 4.22 -2.09 -8.57
N PHE A 41 5.48 -2.03 -8.97
CA PHE A 41 6.57 -1.60 -8.09
C PHE A 41 6.31 -0.18 -7.56
N VAL A 42 5.97 0.77 -8.43
CA VAL A 42 5.67 2.16 -8.03
C VAL A 42 4.44 2.21 -7.11
N ALA A 43 3.39 1.45 -7.40
CA ALA A 43 2.20 1.40 -6.56
C ALA A 43 2.53 0.90 -5.14
N ARG A 44 3.25 -0.23 -5.02
CA ARG A 44 3.69 -0.77 -3.74
C ARG A 44 4.57 0.21 -2.96
N GLN A 45 5.50 0.89 -3.64
CA GLN A 45 6.36 1.88 -3.00
C GLN A 45 5.60 3.13 -2.53
N LYS A 46 4.56 3.55 -3.26
CA LYS A 46 3.69 4.66 -2.84
C LYS A 46 2.83 4.26 -1.64
N GLU A 47 2.27 3.06 -1.67
CA GLU A 47 1.47 2.53 -0.56
C GLU A 47 2.31 2.41 0.72
N ALA A 48 3.52 1.88 0.64
CA ALA A 48 4.43 1.79 1.78
C ALA A 48 4.72 3.17 2.40
N ARG A 49 5.06 4.16 1.57
CA ARG A 49 5.29 5.54 2.05
C ARG A 49 4.02 6.17 2.64
N ALA A 50 2.88 5.98 1.98
CA ALA A 50 1.60 6.47 2.47
C ALA A 50 1.21 5.82 3.80
N TYR A 51 1.50 4.54 3.97
CA TYR A 51 1.30 3.81 5.22
C TYR A 51 2.20 4.34 6.33
N GLU A 52 3.50 4.55 6.05
CA GLU A 52 4.42 5.17 7.01
C GLU A 52 3.96 6.57 7.42
N ASP A 53 3.55 7.41 6.47
CA ASP A 53 3.02 8.75 6.73
C ASP A 53 1.73 8.71 7.55
N PHE A 54 0.82 7.78 7.23
CA PHE A 54 -0.41 7.56 7.98
C PHE A 54 -0.11 7.15 9.43
N VAL A 55 0.80 6.18 9.64
CA VAL A 55 1.19 5.72 10.97
C VAL A 55 1.83 6.87 11.75
N ARG A 56 2.74 7.63 11.14
CA ARG A 56 3.38 8.80 11.76
C ARG A 56 2.33 9.80 12.22
N LEU A 57 1.40 10.19 11.35
CA LEU A 57 0.35 11.16 11.67
C LEU A 57 -0.61 10.63 12.75
N LYS A 58 -0.96 9.33 12.71
CA LYS A 58 -1.82 8.69 13.71
C LYS A 58 -1.17 8.71 15.09
N VAL A 59 0.12 8.38 15.18
CA VAL A 59 0.89 8.40 16.43
C VAL A 59 0.99 9.84 16.97
N GLU A 60 1.27 10.82 16.10
CA GLU A 60 1.33 12.22 16.50
C GLU A 60 0.00 12.72 17.07
N LYS A 61 -1.12 12.46 16.38
CA LYS A 61 -2.47 12.79 16.87
C LYS A 61 -2.81 12.11 18.19
N ALA A 62 -2.41 10.85 18.36
CA ALA A 62 -2.61 10.12 19.61
C ALA A 62 -1.80 10.75 20.77
N ARG A 63 -0.53 11.08 20.54
CA ARG A 63 0.31 11.78 21.53
C ARG A 63 -0.25 13.15 21.91
N GLN A 64 -0.72 13.94 20.93
CA GLN A 64 -1.37 15.23 21.20
C GLN A 64 -2.67 15.08 21.98
N SER A 65 -3.45 14.02 21.73
CA SER A 65 -4.68 13.74 22.46
C SER A 65 -4.40 13.33 23.91
N LEU A 66 -3.38 12.49 24.14
CA LEU A 66 -2.91 12.14 25.48
C LEU A 66 -2.44 13.38 26.25
N ALA A 67 -1.60 14.22 25.63
CA ALA A 67 -1.10 15.45 26.24
C ALA A 67 -2.24 16.43 26.60
N ALA A 68 -3.32 16.43 25.82
CA ALA A 68 -4.50 17.24 26.08
C ALA A 68 -5.55 16.56 27.00
N GLY A 69 -5.21 15.41 27.61
CA GLY A 69 -6.13 14.67 28.49
C GLY A 69 -7.33 14.03 27.77
N ARG A 70 -7.32 13.98 26.44
CA ARG A 70 -8.38 13.37 25.62
C ARG A 70 -8.10 11.89 25.41
N PHE A 71 -8.20 11.12 26.49
CA PHE A 71 -8.13 9.67 26.46
C PHE A 71 -9.32 9.07 27.20
N ARG A 72 -9.64 7.81 26.90
CA ARG A 72 -10.64 7.03 27.62
C ARG A 72 -9.97 5.78 28.18
N SER A 73 -10.36 5.39 29.39
CA SER A 73 -9.96 4.13 29.98
C SER A 73 -10.58 2.95 29.21
N ASN A 74 -9.98 1.78 29.36
CA ASN A 74 -10.50 0.56 28.75
C ASN A 74 -11.94 0.27 29.20
N ASP A 75 -12.23 0.47 30.48
CA ASP A 75 -13.54 0.16 31.07
C ASP A 75 -14.64 1.08 30.50
N GLU A 76 -14.34 2.38 30.32
CA GLU A 76 -15.27 3.32 29.67
C GLU A 76 -15.55 2.95 28.21
N VAL A 77 -14.54 2.45 27.50
CA VAL A 77 -14.69 2.00 26.11
C VAL A 77 -15.54 0.73 26.05
N GLU A 78 -15.25 -0.27 26.89
CA GLU A 78 -16.03 -1.51 26.92
C GLU A 78 -17.50 -1.28 27.28
N ALA A 79 -17.78 -0.37 28.21
CA ALA A 79 -19.15 0.01 28.56
C ALA A 79 -19.90 0.65 27.38
N ASP A 80 -19.27 1.58 26.65
CA ASP A 80 -19.85 2.23 25.45
C ASP A 80 -20.11 1.20 24.34
N PHE A 81 -19.15 0.31 24.05
CA PHE A 81 -19.33 -0.73 23.03
C PHE A 81 -20.34 -1.81 23.44
N ALA A 82 -20.44 -2.17 24.72
CA ALA A 82 -21.49 -3.05 25.23
C ALA A 82 -22.88 -2.42 25.02
N ALA A 83 -23.05 -1.13 25.33
CA ALA A 83 -24.28 -0.41 25.09
C ALA A 83 -24.67 -0.39 23.60
N ARG A 84 -23.70 -0.13 22.70
CA ARG A 84 -23.92 -0.14 21.24
C ARG A 84 -24.32 -1.51 20.69
N ARG A 85 -23.75 -2.60 21.21
CA ARG A 85 -24.14 -3.96 20.80
C ARG A 85 -25.57 -4.32 21.20
N ASN A 86 -26.02 -3.78 22.32
CA ASN A 86 -27.37 -4.00 22.86
C ASN A 86 -28.40 -3.03 22.27
N ALA A 87 -27.98 -1.99 21.56
CA ALA A 87 -28.87 -1.05 20.90
C ALA A 87 -29.53 -1.71 19.68
N PRO A 88 -30.85 -1.53 19.46
CA PRO A 88 -31.50 -2.00 18.26
C PRO A 88 -30.88 -1.32 17.03
N ARG A 89 -30.54 -2.12 16.00
CA ARG A 89 -30.00 -1.57 14.75
C ARG A 89 -31.09 -0.77 14.03
N GLY A 90 -30.98 0.55 14.05
CA GLY A 90 -31.74 1.46 13.18
C GLY A 90 -33.06 1.97 13.77
N ALA A 91 -32.99 2.81 14.80
CA ALA A 91 -34.03 3.79 15.11
C ALA A 91 -33.58 5.17 14.63
#